data_AF-A0A9P5QB81-F1
#
_entry.id   AF-A0A9P5QB81-F1
#
_cell.length_a   1.000
_cell.length_b   1.000
_cell.length_c   1.000
_cell.angle_alpha   90.00
_cell.angle_beta   90.00
_cell.angle_gamma   90.00
#
_symmetry.space_group_name_H-M   'P 1'
#
loop_
_entity.id
_entity.type
_entity.pdbx_description
1 polymer ?
#
loop_
_entity_poly.entity_id
_entity_poly.type
_entity_poly.pdbx_seq_one_letter_code
_entity_poly.pdbx_strand_id
1 'polypeptide(L)'
;MYRDINLEDCMLFEKLLSKLESSSAVFIQKILSGSQDTSLTRAKLAEFKKFLAIMMYRGENRRGQYFNDLFDNSTRHMIRKHMRFNNIGSIREVWFENLKWILKSSTREIFEEAVKVLEKDNPIMALVEYEGPIHVVELIDYYHMTNNYVCVWEAQEGS
;
A
#
# COMPACT_ATOMS: atom_id res chain seq x y z
N MET A 1 12.00 -10.80 8.04
CA MET A 1 11.92 -10.19 9.38
C MET A 1 12.38 -8.75 9.27
N TYR A 2 11.43 -7.84 9.21
CA TYR A 2 11.60 -6.40 9.31
C TYR A 2 11.67 -6.04 10.79
N ARG A 3 12.76 -5.39 11.23
CA ARG A 3 12.92 -4.91 12.60
C ARG A 3 12.90 -3.39 12.58
N ASP A 4 11.95 -2.79 13.28
CA ASP A 4 11.93 -1.35 13.53
C ASP A 4 12.94 -1.05 14.64
N ILE A 5 14.17 -0.68 14.28
CA ILE A 5 15.24 -0.40 15.25
C ILE A 5 14.97 0.82 16.15
N ASN A 6 13.94 1.61 15.84
CA ASN A 6 13.62 2.90 16.49
C ASN A 6 12.23 2.95 17.15
N LEU A 7 11.55 1.82 17.37
CA LEU A 7 10.27 1.77 18.10
C LEU A 7 10.42 1.03 19.43
N GLU A 8 9.66 1.44 20.46
CA GLU A 8 9.51 0.69 21.72
C GLU A 8 9.10 -0.79 21.48
N ASP A 9 8.34 -1.05 20.41
CA ASP A 9 8.05 -2.39 19.92
C ASP A 9 8.65 -2.59 18.51
N CYS A 10 9.92 -3.01 18.47
CA CYS A 10 10.65 -3.30 17.24
C CYS A 10 10.00 -4.38 16.35
N MET A 11 8.99 -5.11 16.87
CA MET A 11 8.23 -6.14 16.17
C MET A 11 6.83 -5.69 15.76
N LEU A 12 6.43 -4.44 16.03
CA LEU A 12 5.09 -3.94 15.72
C LEU A 12 4.72 -4.14 14.24
N PHE A 13 5.65 -3.84 13.33
CA PHE A 13 5.45 -4.03 11.90
C PHE A 13 5.12 -5.48 11.56
N GLU A 14 5.92 -6.42 12.06
CA GLU A 14 5.73 -7.86 11.83
C GLU A 14 4.42 -8.37 12.46
N LYS A 15 4.03 -7.84 13.62
CA LYS A 15 2.74 -8.16 14.25
C LYS A 15 1.56 -7.70 13.39
N LEU A 16 1.60 -6.47 12.87
CA LEU A 16 0.56 -5.92 12.00
C LEU A 16 0.46 -6.71 10.69
N LEU A 17 1.60 -7.02 10.08
CA LEU A 17 1.67 -7.81 8.85
C LEU A 17 1.16 -9.23 9.07
N SER A 18 1.62 -9.91 10.13
CA SER A 18 1.19 -11.27 10.47
C SER A 18 -0.33 -11.35 10.73
N LYS A 19 -0.91 -10.34 11.40
CA LYS A 19 -2.36 -10.25 11.59
C LYS A 19 -3.12 -10.16 10.26
N LEU A 20 -2.62 -9.32 9.35
CA LEU A 20 -3.21 -9.14 8.02
C LEU A 20 -3.10 -10.41 7.16
N GLU A 21 -1.93 -11.06 7.18
CA GLU A 21 -1.67 -12.33 6.49
C GLU A 21 -2.58 -13.43 7.03
N SER A 22 -2.70 -13.56 8.36
CA SER A 22 -3.53 -14.57 9.02
C SER A 22 -5.02 -14.39 8.70
N SER A 23 -5.52 -13.15 8.75
CA SER A 23 -6.91 -12.83 8.38
C SER A 23 -7.20 -13.19 6.91
N SER A 24 -6.26 -12.87 6.01
CA SER A 24 -6.41 -13.11 4.57
C SER A 24 -6.27 -14.59 4.21
N ALA A 25 -5.40 -15.33 4.90
CA ALA A 25 -5.18 -16.76 4.68
C ALA A 25 -6.46 -17.58 4.90
N VAL A 26 -7.26 -17.26 5.92
CA VAL A 26 -8.55 -17.93 6.17
C VAL A 26 -9.47 -17.80 4.97
N PHE A 27 -9.52 -16.62 4.34
CA PHE A 27 -10.35 -16.40 3.17
C PHE A 27 -9.81 -17.11 1.92
N ILE A 28 -8.50 -17.04 1.68
CA ILE A 28 -7.84 -17.75 0.57
C ILE A 28 -8.08 -19.26 0.67
N GLN A 29 -7.97 -19.84 1.87
CA GLN A 29 -8.22 -21.27 2.06
C GLN A 29 -9.68 -21.65 1.74
N LYS A 30 -10.66 -20.80 2.09
CA LYS A 30 -12.06 -21.02 1.71
C LYS A 30 -12.27 -21.01 0.20
N ILE A 31 -11.60 -20.12 -0.52
CA ILE A 31 -11.63 -20.09 -2.00
C ILE A 31 -11.02 -21.38 -2.54
N LEU A 32 -9.83 -21.76 -2.07
CA LEU A 32 -9.12 -22.96 -2.53
C LEU A 32 -9.86 -24.26 -2.22
N SER A 33 -10.65 -24.31 -1.15
CA SER A 33 -11.48 -25.47 -0.81
C SER A 33 -12.70 -25.64 -1.72
N GLY A 34 -12.91 -24.77 -2.71
CA GLY A 34 -14.02 -24.88 -3.66
C GLY A 34 -15.38 -24.54 -3.07
N SER A 35 -15.43 -23.73 -2.00
CA SER A 35 -16.70 -23.23 -1.46
C SER A 35 -17.36 -22.32 -2.49
N GLN A 36 -18.45 -22.80 -3.11
CA GLN A 36 -19.15 -22.10 -4.20
C GLN A 36 -19.65 -20.70 -3.81
N ASP A 37 -20.03 -20.51 -2.54
CA ASP A 37 -20.50 -19.22 -2.02
C ASP A 37 -19.55 -18.68 -0.95
N THR A 38 -18.58 -17.87 -1.37
CA THR A 38 -17.70 -17.11 -0.46
C THR A 38 -18.03 -15.63 -0.52
N SER A 39 -18.78 -15.15 0.47
CA SER A 39 -19.06 -13.73 0.64
C SER A 39 -18.08 -13.08 1.63
N LEU A 40 -17.71 -11.84 1.36
CA LEU A 40 -16.97 -10.98 2.27
C LEU A 40 -17.82 -9.77 2.63
N THR A 41 -17.76 -9.36 3.90
CA THR A 41 -18.24 -8.03 4.27
C THR A 41 -17.35 -6.97 3.60
N ARG A 42 -17.88 -5.76 3.37
CA ARG A 42 -17.11 -4.63 2.82
C ARG A 42 -15.80 -4.39 3.58
N ALA A 43 -15.84 -4.47 4.91
CA ALA A 43 -14.65 -4.32 5.75
C ALA A 43 -13.60 -5.40 5.49
N LYS A 44 -14.02 -6.67 5.38
CA LYS A 44 -13.11 -7.79 5.08
C LYS A 44 -12.56 -7.73 3.66
N LEU A 45 -13.38 -7.28 2.70
CA LEU A 45 -12.91 -7.02 1.34
C LEU A 45 -11.84 -5.93 1.31
N ALA A 46 -12.02 -4.83 2.05
CA ALA A 46 -11.03 -3.76 2.14
C ALA A 46 -9.71 -4.24 2.77
N GLU A 47 -9.78 -5.05 3.84
CA GLU A 47 -8.60 -5.70 4.43
C GLU A 47 -7.91 -6.63 3.43
N PHE A 48 -8.67 -7.43 2.70
CA PHE A 48 -8.13 -8.36 1.71
C PHE A 48 -7.47 -7.63 0.52
N LYS A 49 -8.09 -6.56 0.01
CA LYS A 49 -7.51 -5.70 -1.02
C LYS A 49 -6.20 -5.07 -0.55
N LYS A 50 -6.15 -4.59 0.70
CA LYS A 50 -4.92 -4.08 1.31
C LYS A 50 -3.84 -5.17 1.38
N PHE A 51 -4.19 -6.38 1.80
CA PHE A 51 -3.27 -7.51 1.82
C PHE A 51 -2.66 -7.77 0.44
N LEU A 52 -3.48 -7.85 -0.62
CA LEU A 52 -3.01 -8.05 -1.99
C LEU A 52 -2.07 -6.91 -2.45
N ALA A 53 -2.43 -5.66 -2.15
CA ALA A 53 -1.59 -4.51 -2.45
C ALA A 53 -0.21 -4.58 -1.77
N ILE A 54 -0.18 -4.95 -0.49
CA ILE A 54 1.08 -5.13 0.24
C ILE A 54 1.89 -6.30 -0.32
N MET A 55 1.27 -7.42 -0.70
CA MET A 55 1.99 -8.54 -1.32
C MET A 55 2.64 -8.15 -2.65
N MET A 56 1.94 -7.40 -3.49
CA MET A 56 2.51 -6.89 -4.74
C MET A 56 3.66 -5.91 -4.48
N TYR A 57 3.49 -4.99 -3.52
CA TYR A 57 4.54 -4.04 -3.17
C TYR A 57 5.79 -4.70 -2.57
N ARG A 58 5.61 -5.81 -1.85
CA ARG A 58 6.69 -6.65 -1.32
C ARG A 58 7.37 -7.54 -2.37
N GLY A 59 6.80 -7.63 -3.57
CA GLY A 59 7.36 -8.41 -4.67
C GLY A 59 8.81 -8.02 -4.97
N GLU A 60 9.61 -9.00 -5.41
CA GLU A 60 11.05 -8.83 -5.62
C GLU A 60 11.38 -7.68 -6.59
N ASN A 61 10.54 -7.49 -7.62
CA ASN A 61 10.73 -6.41 -8.58
C ASN A 61 10.63 -5.02 -7.91
N ARG A 62 9.53 -4.76 -7.20
CA ARG A 62 9.30 -3.45 -6.58
C ARG A 62 10.26 -3.20 -5.43
N ARG A 63 10.51 -4.21 -4.58
CA ARG A 63 11.56 -4.13 -3.56
C ARG A 63 12.94 -3.89 -4.17
N GLY A 64 13.26 -4.59 -5.27
CA GLY A 64 14.52 -4.45 -5.99
C GLY A 64 14.74 -3.03 -6.51
N GLN A 65 13.69 -2.35 -6.97
CA GLN A 65 13.78 -0.94 -7.38
C GLN A 65 14.33 -0.04 -6.26
N TYR A 66 13.81 -0.20 -5.04
CA TYR A 66 14.27 0.58 -3.88
C TYR A 66 15.66 0.17 -3.37
N PHE A 67 15.95 -1.12 -3.33
CA PHE A 67 17.20 -1.62 -2.77
C PHE A 67 18.41 -1.36 -3.67
N ASN A 68 18.17 -1.32 -4.99
CA ASN A 68 19.18 -1.13 -6.02
C ASN A 68 19.12 0.26 -6.70
N ASP A 69 18.27 1.18 -6.23
CA ASP A 69 18.05 2.53 -6.81
C ASP A 69 17.77 2.50 -8.33
N LEU A 70 16.91 1.56 -8.75
CA LEU A 70 16.52 1.36 -10.15
C LEU A 70 15.29 2.22 -10.49
N PHE A 71 15.46 3.53 -10.38
CA PHE A 71 14.46 4.53 -10.78
C PHE A 71 14.99 5.39 -11.92
N ASP A 72 14.08 5.86 -12.78
CA ASP A 72 14.39 6.94 -13.71
C ASP A 72 14.65 8.25 -12.96
N ASN A 73 15.20 9.24 -13.65
CA ASN A 73 15.60 10.51 -13.04
C ASN A 73 14.42 11.29 -12.44
N SER A 74 13.24 11.20 -13.05
CA SER A 74 12.04 11.91 -12.57
C SER A 74 11.55 11.29 -11.26
N THR A 75 11.34 9.96 -11.25
CA THR A 75 10.91 9.27 -10.03
C THR A 75 11.95 9.39 -8.92
N ARG A 76 13.25 9.30 -9.23
CA ARG A 76 14.30 9.52 -8.25
C ARG A 76 14.25 10.92 -7.63
N HIS A 77 13.95 11.95 -8.43
CA HIS A 77 13.77 13.31 -7.93
C HIS A 77 12.61 13.40 -6.94
N MET A 78 11.46 12.78 -7.26
CA MET A 78 10.28 12.73 -6.40
C MET A 78 10.54 11.97 -5.09
N ILE A 79 11.23 10.82 -5.15
CA ILE A 79 11.64 10.07 -3.95
C ILE A 79 12.52 10.93 -3.06
N ARG A 80 13.53 11.62 -3.61
CA ARG A 80 14.41 12.50 -2.84
C ARG A 80 13.66 13.68 -2.22
N LYS A 81 12.64 14.21 -2.89
CA LYS A 81 11.76 15.24 -2.31
C LYS A 81 10.99 14.67 -1.12
N HIS A 82 10.36 13.52 -1.29
CA HIS A 82 9.63 12.83 -0.23
C HIS A 82 10.54 12.50 0.97
N MET A 83 11.79 12.08 0.72
CA MET A 83 12.78 11.84 1.76
C MET A 83 13.09 13.10 2.58
N ARG A 84 13.31 14.25 1.92
CA ARG A 84 13.57 15.51 2.61
C ARG A 84 12.37 15.96 3.44
N PHE A 85 11.17 15.83 2.89
CA PHE A 85 9.93 16.21 3.58
C PHE A 85 9.68 15.37 4.83
N ASN A 86 9.90 14.05 4.76
CA ASN A 86 9.65 13.11 5.87
C ASN A 86 10.90 12.79 6.71
N ASN A 87 12.02 13.49 6.51
CA ASN A 87 13.29 13.24 7.20
C ASN A 87 13.76 11.76 7.12
N ILE A 88 13.67 11.17 5.93
CA ILE A 88 14.09 9.78 5.66
C ILE A 88 15.53 9.78 5.13
N GLY A 89 16.40 8.97 5.74
CA GLY A 89 17.83 8.98 5.48
C GLY A 89 18.25 8.26 4.19
N SER A 90 17.46 7.28 3.73
CA SER A 90 17.78 6.53 2.51
C SER A 90 16.56 6.12 1.68
N ILE A 91 16.77 5.88 0.38
CA ILE A 91 15.73 5.35 -0.52
C ILE A 91 15.21 4.00 0.00
N ARG A 92 16.06 3.17 0.61
CA ARG A 92 15.65 1.88 1.19
C ARG A 92 14.67 2.05 2.35
N GLU A 93 14.87 3.07 3.16
CA GLU A 93 13.95 3.41 4.25
C GLU A 93 12.60 3.91 3.72
N VAL A 94 12.56 4.62 2.58
CA VAL A 94 11.29 5.04 1.95
C VAL A 94 10.38 3.84 1.68
N TRP A 95 10.94 2.74 1.14
CA TRP A 95 10.17 1.52 0.90
C TRP A 95 9.53 0.97 2.18
N PHE A 96 10.29 0.99 3.28
CA PHE A 96 9.81 0.49 4.56
C PHE A 96 8.78 1.43 5.21
N GLU A 97 9.01 2.74 5.18
CA GLU A 97 8.09 3.74 5.74
C GLU A 97 6.76 3.78 4.96
N ASN A 98 6.79 3.60 3.64
CA ASN A 98 5.57 3.44 2.82
C ASN A 98 4.74 2.24 3.29
N LEU A 99 5.37 1.06 3.47
CA LEU A 99 4.69 -0.14 3.97
C LEU A 99 4.10 0.07 5.36
N LYS A 100 4.86 0.70 6.23
CA LYS A 100 4.46 0.98 7.61
C LYS A 100 3.25 1.91 7.65
N TRP A 101 3.23 2.92 6.79
CA TRP A 101 2.08 3.80 6.67
C TRP A 101 0.84 3.05 6.14
N ILE A 102 0.95 2.30 5.04
CA ILE A 102 -0.17 1.51 4.48
C ILE A 102 -0.77 0.53 5.50
N LEU A 103 0.08 -0.13 6.29
CA LEU A 103 -0.36 -1.07 7.32
C LEU A 103 -1.11 -0.37 8.46
N LYS A 104 -0.66 0.82 8.88
CA LYS A 104 -1.26 1.57 9.99
C LYS A 104 -2.52 2.32 9.59
N SER A 105 -2.57 2.86 8.38
CA SER A 105 -3.70 3.66 7.88
C SER A 105 -4.86 2.79 7.44
N SER A 106 -6.09 3.21 7.69
CA SER A 106 -7.29 2.62 7.10
C SER A 106 -7.34 2.84 5.58
N THR A 107 -8.08 1.98 4.86
CA THR A 107 -8.28 2.17 3.40
C THR A 107 -8.91 3.52 3.10
N ARG A 108 -9.78 4.02 3.98
CA ARG A 108 -10.42 5.34 3.83
C ARG A 108 -9.39 6.47 3.89
N GLU A 109 -8.52 6.47 4.88
CA GLU A 109 -7.45 7.49 5.01
C GLU A 109 -6.52 7.48 3.79
N ILE A 110 -6.17 6.30 3.28
CA ILE A 110 -5.33 6.21 2.07
C ILE A 110 -6.05 6.80 0.85
N PHE A 111 -7.37 6.62 0.75
CA PHE A 111 -8.16 7.13 -0.37
C PHE A 111 -8.34 8.64 -0.28
N GLU A 112 -8.65 9.17 0.91
CA GLU A 112 -8.69 10.61 1.17
C GLU A 112 -7.36 11.28 0.80
N GLU A 113 -6.24 10.61 1.08
CA GLU A 113 -4.92 11.09 0.70
C GLU A 113 -4.68 11.06 -0.81
N ALA A 114 -5.07 9.98 -1.50
CA ALA A 114 -4.94 9.84 -2.96
C ALA A 114 -5.78 10.88 -3.72
N VAL A 115 -6.98 11.19 -3.22
CA VAL A 115 -7.89 12.18 -3.81
C VAL A 115 -7.25 13.58 -3.88
N LYS A 116 -6.43 13.96 -2.89
CA LYS A 116 -5.70 15.25 -2.90
C LYS A 116 -4.76 15.42 -4.10
N VAL A 117 -4.38 14.32 -4.74
CA VAL A 117 -3.53 14.30 -5.94
C VAL A 117 -4.39 14.14 -7.19
N LEU A 118 -5.34 13.21 -7.17
CA LEU A 118 -6.14 12.81 -8.33
C LEU A 118 -7.16 13.85 -8.78
N GLU A 119 -7.69 14.67 -7.87
CA GLU A 119 -8.71 15.69 -8.18
C GLU A 119 -8.12 17.06 -8.57
N LYS A 120 -6.80 17.20 -8.62
CA LYS A 120 -6.18 18.45 -9.07
C LYS A 120 -6.28 18.60 -10.59
N ASP A 121 -6.62 19.82 -11.04
CA ASP A 121 -6.73 20.19 -12.47
C ASP A 121 -5.48 19.87 -13.30
N ASN A 122 -4.30 19.87 -12.67
CA ASN A 122 -3.05 19.47 -13.29
C ASN A 122 -2.46 18.25 -12.56
N PRO A 123 -2.75 17.02 -13.02
CA PRO A 123 -2.29 15.79 -12.37
C PRO A 123 -0.76 15.67 -12.32
N ILE A 124 -0.05 16.15 -13.34
CA ILE A 124 1.42 16.09 -13.37
C ILE A 124 2.00 16.99 -12.28
N MET A 125 1.49 18.22 -12.17
CA MET A 125 1.93 19.14 -11.13
C MET A 125 1.57 18.61 -9.74
N ALA A 126 0.40 17.99 -9.59
CA ALA A 126 -0.04 17.37 -8.34
C ALA A 126 0.95 16.32 -7.83
N LEU A 127 1.46 15.46 -8.73
CA LEU A 127 2.47 14.45 -8.40
C LEU A 127 3.78 15.07 -7.91
N VAL A 128 4.23 16.14 -8.58
CA VAL A 128 5.50 16.80 -8.24
C VAL A 128 5.39 17.60 -6.94
N GLU A 129 4.25 18.24 -6.70
CA GLU A 129 4.00 19.07 -5.52
C GLU A 129 3.69 18.25 -4.27
N TYR A 130 3.22 17.01 -4.42
CA TYR A 130 2.75 16.20 -3.32
C TYR A 130 3.78 16.08 -2.18
N GLU A 131 3.30 16.40 -0.99
CA GLU A 131 4.03 16.36 0.27
C GLU A 131 3.13 15.68 1.29
N GLY A 132 3.30 14.37 1.41
CA GLY A 132 2.49 13.56 2.30
C GLY A 132 3.26 12.36 2.86
N PRO A 133 2.55 11.52 3.64
CA PRO A 133 3.17 10.52 4.51
C PRO A 133 3.67 9.26 3.76
N ILE A 134 3.31 9.11 2.49
CA ILE A 134 3.74 8.02 1.61
C ILE A 134 4.32 8.61 0.32
N HIS A 135 5.24 7.92 -0.35
CA HIS A 135 5.66 8.36 -1.68
C HIS A 135 4.49 8.34 -2.68
N VAL A 136 4.28 9.45 -3.40
CA VAL A 136 3.08 9.67 -4.23
C VAL A 136 2.83 8.57 -5.28
N VAL A 137 3.88 8.00 -5.89
CA VAL A 137 3.70 6.91 -6.85
C VAL A 137 3.09 5.69 -6.18
N GLU A 138 3.49 5.38 -4.95
CA GLU A 138 2.94 4.26 -4.20
C GLU A 138 1.51 4.50 -3.72
N LEU A 139 1.18 5.75 -3.40
CA LEU A 139 -0.18 6.16 -3.06
C LEU A 139 -1.14 5.91 -4.23
N ILE A 140 -0.74 6.35 -5.43
CA ILE A 140 -1.54 6.25 -6.65
C ILE A 140 -1.62 4.79 -7.12
N ASP A 141 -0.51 4.06 -7.07
CA ASP A 141 -0.48 2.63 -7.37
C ASP A 141 -1.40 1.85 -6.41
N TYR A 142 -1.34 2.11 -5.11
CA TYR A 142 -2.23 1.48 -4.13
C TYR A 142 -3.70 1.80 -4.42
N TYR A 143 -4.03 3.07 -4.70
CA TYR A 143 -5.38 3.49 -5.01
C TYR A 143 -5.93 2.75 -6.24
N HIS A 144 -5.18 2.74 -7.35
CA HIS A 144 -5.62 2.06 -8.55
C HIS A 144 -5.70 0.54 -8.38
N MET A 145 -4.74 -0.06 -7.66
CA MET A 145 -4.80 -1.48 -7.36
C MET A 145 -6.07 -1.86 -6.63
N THR A 146 -6.38 -1.16 -5.54
CA THR A 146 -7.49 -1.53 -4.66
C THR A 146 -8.86 -1.11 -5.22
N ASN A 147 -8.91 -0.03 -6.01
CA ASN A 147 -10.16 0.48 -6.59
C ASN A 147 -10.48 -0.13 -7.96
N ASN A 148 -9.46 -0.36 -8.82
CA ASN A 148 -9.68 -0.68 -10.23
C ASN A 148 -9.19 -2.09 -10.65
N TYR A 149 -8.09 -2.61 -10.07
CA TYR A 149 -7.40 -3.78 -10.64
C TYR A 149 -7.56 -5.08 -9.87
N VAL A 150 -7.81 -5.03 -8.56
CA VAL A 150 -8.21 -6.24 -7.83
C VAL A 150 -9.61 -6.57 -8.33
N CYS A 151 -9.73 -7.53 -9.27
CA CYS A 151 -10.97 -8.04 -9.89
C CYS A 151 -11.95 -8.68 -8.90
N VAL A 152 -11.99 -8.19 -7.66
CA VAL A 152 -12.96 -8.49 -6.64
C VAL A 152 -13.97 -7.36 -6.66
N TRP A 153 -15.06 -7.63 -7.36
CA TRP A 153 -16.19 -6.73 -7.53
C TRP A 153 -17.13 -6.87 -6.35
N GLU A 154 -17.72 -5.75 -5.94
CA GLU A 154 -18.86 -5.80 -5.02
C GLU A 154 -20.06 -6.39 -5.76
N ALA A 155 -20.64 -7.46 -5.21
CA ALA A 155 -21.89 -7.99 -5.74
C ALA A 155 -22.99 -6.94 -5.54
N GLN A 156 -23.79 -6.70 -6.59
CA GLN A 156 -24.96 -5.84 -6.50
C GLN A 156 -25.89 -6.37 -5.41
N GLU A 157 -26.33 -5.51 -4.48
CA GLU A 157 -27.35 -5.90 -3.49
C GLU A 157 -28.56 -6.44 -4.26
N GLY A 158 -28.99 -7.65 -3.88
CA GLY A 158 -29.98 -8.42 -4.63
C GLY A 158 -31.24 -7.61 -4.94
N SER A 159 -31.62 -7.65 -6.22
CA SER A 159 -32.95 -7.32 -6.74
C SER A 159 -34.01 -8.30 -6.27
#